data_AF-A0A938ATW1-F1
#
_entry.id   AF-A0A938ATW1-F1
#
_cell.length_a   1.000
_cell.length_b   1.000
_cell.length_c   1.000
_cell.angle_alpha   90.00
_cell.angle_beta   90.00
_cell.angle_gamma   90.00
#
_symmetry.space_group_name_H-M   'P 1'
#
loop_
_entity.id
_entity.type
_entity.pdbx_description
1 polymer ?
#
loop_
_entity_poly.entity_id
_entity_poly.type
_entity_poly.pdbx_seq_one_letter_code
_entity_poly.pdbx_strand_id
1 'polypeptide(L)'
;MRMLEELFPEFDAQLDEIDELYRQKRLIDEKTYQFICFALSIKARSKPCVLKHFKGALEAGATVQELTYILALVVREAAGADDCWTHDVIDDWREIVDHIVLDDWREIVAGNIDCGCRD
;
A
#
# COMPACT_ATOMS: atom_id res chain seq x y z
N MET A 1 -6.68 -13.00 -2.02
CA MET A 1 -7.88 -12.62 -2.80
C MET A 1 -8.65 -13.89 -3.10
N ARG A 2 -9.51 -14.38 -2.19
CA ARG A 2 -9.90 -15.80 -2.19
C ARG A 2 -10.78 -16.23 -3.39
N MET A 3 -11.66 -15.36 -3.87
CA MET A 3 -12.62 -15.72 -4.92
C MET A 3 -11.99 -15.89 -6.32
N LEU A 4 -11.00 -15.07 -6.68
CA LEU A 4 -10.34 -15.16 -7.99
C LEU A 4 -9.43 -16.38 -8.06
N GLU A 5 -8.68 -16.64 -6.99
CA GLU A 5 -7.85 -17.84 -6.85
C GLU A 5 -8.69 -19.13 -6.90
N GLU A 6 -9.89 -19.13 -6.30
CA GLU A 6 -10.79 -20.30 -6.30
C GLU A 6 -11.50 -20.55 -7.64
N LEU A 7 -11.92 -19.48 -8.34
CA LEU A 7 -12.77 -19.59 -9.55
C LEU A 7 -12.01 -19.45 -10.87
N PHE A 8 -10.94 -18.66 -10.88
CA PHE A 8 -10.13 -18.36 -12.08
C PHE A 8 -8.65 -18.19 -11.72
N PRO A 9 -7.99 -19.25 -11.21
CA PRO A 9 -6.61 -19.18 -10.70
C PRO A 9 -5.59 -18.70 -11.75
N GLU A 10 -5.87 -18.86 -13.04
CA GLU A 10 -5.01 -18.39 -14.12
C GLU A 10 -4.84 -16.86 -14.15
N PHE A 11 -5.86 -16.09 -13.74
CA PHE A 11 -5.74 -14.63 -13.67
C PHE A 11 -4.91 -14.20 -12.47
N ASP A 12 -5.05 -14.88 -11.34
CA ASP A 12 -4.27 -14.61 -10.12
C ASP A 12 -2.78 -14.93 -10.35
N ALA A 13 -2.48 -16.09 -10.94
CA ALA A 13 -1.12 -16.48 -11.30
C ALA A 13 -0.45 -15.49 -12.26
N GLN A 14 -1.19 -14.93 -13.22
CA GLN A 14 -0.64 -13.91 -14.13
C GLN A 14 -0.29 -12.61 -13.42
N LEU A 15 -1.02 -12.23 -12.37
CA LEU A 15 -0.67 -11.05 -11.57
C LEU A 15 0.64 -11.27 -10.80
N ASP A 16 0.83 -12.47 -10.24
CA ASP A 16 2.09 -12.84 -9.57
C ASP A 16 3.29 -12.83 -10.52
N GLU A 17 3.12 -13.37 -11.73
CA GLU A 17 4.16 -13.36 -12.77
C GLU A 17 4.55 -11.93 -13.17
N ILE A 18 3.56 -11.03 -13.29
CA ILE A 18 3.79 -9.61 -13.58
C ILE A 18 4.56 -8.93 -12.43
N ASP A 19 4.17 -9.18 -11.18
CA ASP A 19 4.85 -8.63 -10.00
C ASP A 19 6.33 -9.07 -9.94
N GLU A 20 6.62 -10.33 -10.23
CA GLU A 20 8.00 -10.83 -10.32
C GLU A 20 8.77 -10.21 -11.49
N LEU A 21 8.14 -10.06 -12.65
CA LEU A 21 8.76 -9.41 -13.79
C LEU A 21 9.17 -7.96 -13.47
N TYR A 22 8.30 -7.20 -12.78
CA TYR A 22 8.64 -5.85 -12.31
C TYR A 22 9.83 -5.87 -11.35
N ARG A 23 9.88 -6.81 -10.42
CA ARG A 23 11.00 -6.97 -9.48
C ARG A 23 12.33 -7.21 -10.21
N GLN A 24 12.32 -8.03 -11.25
CA GLN A 24 13.52 -8.37 -12.02
C GLN A 24 13.95 -7.26 -13.00
N LYS A 25 13.00 -6.51 -13.55
CA LYS A 25 13.24 -5.53 -14.62
C LYS A 25 13.29 -4.08 -14.15
N ARG A 26 12.93 -3.79 -12.90
CA ARG A 26 12.98 -2.43 -12.38
C ARG A 26 14.37 -1.84 -12.53
N LEU A 27 14.41 -0.58 -12.94
CA LEU A 27 15.63 0.22 -13.09
C LEU A 27 15.86 1.19 -11.92
N ILE A 28 15.00 1.10 -10.92
CA ILE A 28 15.00 1.92 -9.71
C ILE A 28 15.15 1.01 -8.50
N ASP A 29 15.67 1.56 -7.40
CA ASP A 29 15.75 0.83 -6.13
C ASP A 29 14.36 0.54 -5.55
N GLU A 30 14.32 -0.39 -4.59
CA GLU A 30 13.07 -0.79 -3.93
C GLU A 30 12.38 0.40 -3.26
N LYS A 31 13.15 1.27 -2.59
CA LYS A 31 12.59 2.42 -1.87
C LYS A 31 11.84 3.36 -2.82
N THR A 32 12.45 3.68 -3.96
CA THR A 32 11.86 4.54 -4.99
C THR A 32 10.65 3.88 -5.63
N TYR A 33 10.72 2.58 -5.91
CA TYR A 33 9.57 1.82 -6.42
C TYR A 33 8.38 1.91 -5.46
N GLN A 34 8.62 1.68 -4.16
CA GLN A 34 7.57 1.73 -3.15
C GLN A 34 6.99 3.14 -2.98
N PHE A 35 7.80 4.20 -3.09
CA PHE A 35 7.26 5.58 -3.10
C PHE A 35 6.31 5.83 -4.26
N ILE A 36 6.63 5.35 -5.46
CA ILE A 36 5.76 5.49 -6.63
C ILE A 36 4.45 4.71 -6.41
N CYS A 37 4.54 3.44 -6.01
CA CYS A 37 3.37 2.61 -5.76
C CYS A 37 2.51 3.15 -4.60
N PHE A 38 3.13 3.69 -3.55
CA PHE A 38 2.45 4.37 -2.45
C PHE A 38 1.65 5.57 -2.97
N ALA A 39 2.29 6.45 -3.75
CA ALA A 39 1.61 7.60 -4.35
C ALA A 39 0.43 7.20 -5.25
N LEU A 40 0.63 6.20 -6.12
CA LEU A 40 -0.42 5.67 -7.00
C LEU A 40 -1.57 5.04 -6.20
N SER A 41 -1.28 4.32 -5.14
CA SER A 41 -2.29 3.68 -4.30
C SER A 41 -3.18 4.67 -3.56
N ILE A 42 -2.62 5.80 -3.11
CA ILE A 42 -3.39 6.92 -2.55
C ILE A 42 -4.30 7.50 -3.62
N LYS A 43 -3.75 7.77 -4.81
CA LYS A 43 -4.52 8.35 -5.91
C LYS A 43 -5.67 7.43 -6.38
N ALA A 44 -5.44 6.12 -6.33
CA ALA A 44 -6.44 5.10 -6.61
C ALA A 44 -7.41 4.83 -5.45
N ARG A 45 -7.20 5.45 -4.28
CA ARG A 45 -7.99 5.25 -3.04
C ARG A 45 -8.07 3.79 -2.61
N SER A 46 -6.97 3.06 -2.76
CA SER A 46 -6.88 1.65 -2.39
C SER A 46 -6.21 1.50 -1.03
N LYS A 47 -7.01 1.45 0.04
CA LYS A 47 -6.53 1.19 1.42
C LYS A 47 -5.54 0.01 1.51
N PRO A 48 -5.81 -1.19 0.97
CA PRO A 48 -4.85 -2.30 1.08
C PRO A 48 -3.53 -2.04 0.35
N CYS A 49 -3.57 -1.37 -0.81
CA CYS A 49 -2.34 -1.02 -1.54
C CYS A 49 -1.55 0.08 -0.81
N VAL A 50 -2.23 1.07 -0.23
CA VAL A 50 -1.60 2.12 0.60
C VAL A 50 -0.80 1.49 1.72
N LEU A 51 -1.42 0.58 2.48
CA LEU A 51 -0.75 -0.12 3.58
C LEU A 51 0.39 -1.02 3.09
N LYS A 52 0.18 -1.78 2.00
CA LYS A 52 1.21 -2.63 1.37
C LYS A 52 2.46 -1.82 1.03
N HIS A 53 2.30 -0.68 0.36
CA HIS A 53 3.42 0.11 -0.14
C HIS A 53 4.03 1.04 0.90
N PHE A 54 3.25 1.48 1.89
CA PHE A 54 3.79 2.15 3.08
C PHE A 54 4.76 1.22 3.84
N LYS A 55 4.33 -0.02 4.11
CA LYS A 55 5.18 -1.04 4.75
C LYS A 55 6.41 -1.37 3.88
N GLY A 56 6.20 -1.67 2.60
CA GLY A 56 7.30 -2.02 1.69
C GLY A 56 8.36 -0.92 1.61
N ALA A 57 7.96 0.36 1.66
CA ALA A 57 8.89 1.47 1.72
C ALA A 57 9.71 1.48 3.03
N LEU A 58 9.07 1.26 4.18
CA LEU A 58 9.76 1.18 5.48
C LEU A 58 10.77 0.01 5.51
N GLU A 59 10.37 -1.17 5.02
CA GLU A 59 11.26 -2.33 4.89
C GLU A 59 12.43 -2.08 3.94
N ALA A 60 12.23 -1.25 2.91
CA ALA A 60 13.28 -0.77 2.01
C ALA A 60 14.16 0.35 2.61
N GLY A 61 13.97 0.69 3.89
CA GLY A 61 14.76 1.69 4.61
C GLY A 61 14.27 3.13 4.44
N ALA A 62 13.04 3.34 4.00
CA ALA A 62 12.42 4.66 4.06
C ALA A 62 12.13 5.07 5.50
N THR A 63 12.15 6.37 5.72
CA THR A 63 11.66 6.98 6.97
C THR A 63 10.20 7.39 6.83
N VAL A 64 9.50 7.51 7.95
CA VAL A 64 8.16 8.09 7.97
C VAL A 64 8.17 9.52 7.42
N GLN A 65 9.22 10.30 7.67
CA GLN A 65 9.35 11.66 7.13
C GLN A 65 9.38 11.69 5.59
N GLU A 66 10.12 10.77 4.95
CA GLU A 66 10.11 10.64 3.49
C GLU A 66 8.70 10.26 2.99
N LEU A 67 8.02 9.32 3.64
CA LEU A 67 6.66 8.92 3.28
C LEU A 67 5.63 10.05 3.45
N THR A 68 5.73 10.82 4.53
CA THR A 68 4.90 12.02 4.75
C THR A 68 5.13 13.05 3.66
N TYR A 69 6.38 13.24 3.20
CA TYR A 69 6.66 14.12 2.07
C TYR A 69 5.99 13.64 0.78
N ILE A 70 6.02 12.34 0.47
CA ILE A 70 5.31 11.77 -0.68
C ILE A 70 3.79 11.97 -0.54
N LEU A 71 3.22 11.72 0.64
CA LEU A 71 1.79 11.99 0.91
C LEU A 71 1.43 13.46 0.66
N ALA A 72 2.24 14.38 1.18
CA ALA A 72 2.04 15.82 0.98
C ALA A 72 2.09 16.21 -0.50
N LEU A 73 3.00 15.60 -1.28
CA LEU A 73 3.04 15.78 -2.74
C LEU A 73 1.75 15.30 -3.41
N VAL A 74 1.24 14.11 -3.06
CA VAL A 74 0.00 13.56 -3.64
C VAL A 74 -1.19 14.45 -3.32
N VAL A 75 -1.36 14.86 -2.06
CA VAL A 75 -2.44 15.76 -1.63
C VAL A 75 -2.38 17.09 -2.38
N ARG A 76 -1.17 17.65 -2.54
CA ARG A 76 -0.95 18.89 -3.30
C ARG A 76 -1.35 18.76 -4.77
N GLU A 77 -0.95 17.67 -5.44
CA GLU A 77 -1.31 17.42 -6.85
C GLU A 77 -2.79 17.07 -7.05
N ALA A 78 -3.45 16.52 -6.03
CA ALA A 78 -4.83 16.05 -6.11
C ALA A 78 -5.88 17.03 -5.56
N ALA A 79 -5.46 18.25 -5.17
CA ALA A 79 -6.21 19.28 -4.44
C ALA A 79 -7.74 19.05 -4.31
N GLY A 80 -8.18 18.76 -3.08
CA GLY A 80 -9.58 18.78 -2.63
C GLY A 80 -10.25 17.41 -2.47
N ALA A 81 -9.90 16.42 -3.32
CA ALA A 81 -10.61 15.15 -3.32
C ALA A 81 -9.97 14.08 -2.40
N ASP A 82 -8.65 14.09 -2.26
CA ASP A 82 -7.90 13.01 -1.59
C ASP A 82 -7.61 13.30 -0.11
N ASP A 83 -7.66 14.57 0.32
CA ASP A 83 -7.35 15.01 1.69
C ASP A 83 -8.22 14.31 2.75
N CYS A 84 -9.55 14.34 2.57
CA CYS A 84 -10.49 13.70 3.50
C CYS A 84 -10.31 12.19 3.58
N TRP A 85 -9.99 11.55 2.46
CA TRP A 85 -9.84 10.09 2.41
C TRP A 85 -8.52 9.62 3.02
N THR A 86 -7.44 10.38 2.85
CA THR A 86 -6.13 10.00 3.39
C THR A 86 -6.10 10.00 4.92
N HIS A 87 -6.84 10.93 5.55
CA HIS A 87 -6.99 10.95 7.01
C HIS A 87 -7.62 9.65 7.52
N ASP A 88 -8.72 9.19 6.90
CA ASP A 88 -9.43 7.98 7.32
C ASP A 88 -8.59 6.68 7.22
N VAL A 89 -7.50 6.69 6.44
CA VAL A 89 -6.71 5.49 6.17
C VAL A 89 -5.37 5.47 6.90
N ILE A 90 -4.74 6.64 7.14
CA ILE A 90 -3.35 6.73 7.63
C ILE A 90 -3.22 7.60 8.90
N ASP A 91 -4.28 8.21 9.45
CA ASP A 91 -4.14 9.02 10.69
C ASP A 91 -3.48 8.24 11.84
N ASP A 92 -3.78 6.94 11.96
CA ASP A 92 -3.22 6.05 12.99
C ASP A 92 -1.87 5.42 12.59
N TRP A 93 -1.07 6.09 11.75
CA TRP A 93 0.20 5.55 11.24
C TRP A 93 1.17 5.11 12.33
N ARG A 94 1.12 5.67 13.54
CA ARG A 94 1.97 5.26 14.66
C ARG A 94 1.64 3.83 15.10
N GLU A 95 0.36 3.54 15.25
CA GLU A 95 -0.11 2.19 15.54
C GLU A 95 0.26 1.26 14.38
N ILE A 96 0.18 1.71 13.12
CA ILE A 96 0.65 0.92 11.97
C ILE A 96 2.16 0.60 12.06
N VAL A 97 2.98 1.59 12.39
CA VAL A 97 4.44 1.44 12.49
C VAL A 97 4.84 0.50 13.64
N ASP A 98 4.26 0.66 14.83
CA ASP A 98 4.60 -0.16 16.01
C ASP A 98 4.40 -1.66 15.79
N HIS A 99 3.59 -1.99 14.81
CA HIS A 99 2.82 -3.21 14.74
C HIS A 99 3.28 -3.95 13.45
N ILE A 100 3.78 -3.20 12.45
CA ILE A 100 4.84 -3.64 11.51
C ILE A 100 6.09 -4.13 12.27
N VAL A 101 6.51 -3.43 13.33
CA VAL A 101 7.70 -3.79 14.12
C VAL A 101 7.49 -5.05 14.98
N LEU A 102 6.23 -5.43 15.25
CA LEU A 102 5.86 -6.54 16.15
C LEU A 102 5.34 -7.81 15.43
N ASP A 103 5.51 -7.94 14.11
CA ASP A 103 5.16 -9.14 13.30
C ASP A 103 3.67 -9.60 13.31
N ASP A 104 2.75 -8.87 13.96
CA ASP A 104 1.34 -9.27 14.14
C ASP A 104 0.43 -8.94 12.92
N TRP A 105 1.00 -8.65 11.75
CA TRP A 105 0.32 -8.05 10.57
C TRP A 105 -0.43 -9.05 9.66
N ARG A 106 -0.51 -10.33 10.03
CA ARG A 106 -1.08 -11.39 9.17
C ARG A 106 -2.57 -11.20 8.88
N GLU A 107 -3.33 -10.66 9.83
CA GLU A 107 -4.76 -10.33 9.68
C GLU A 107 -5.00 -9.22 8.63
N ILE A 108 -4.07 -8.26 8.55
CA ILE A 108 -4.14 -7.10 7.65
C ILE A 108 -3.89 -7.50 6.20
N VAL A 109 -2.86 -8.33 5.98
CA VAL A 109 -2.53 -8.88 4.65
C VAL A 109 -3.55 -9.95 4.22
N ALA A 110 -4.15 -10.67 5.16
CA ALA A 110 -5.22 -11.64 4.89
C ALA A 110 -6.57 -11.00 4.51
N GLY A 111 -6.67 -9.66 4.57
CA GLY A 111 -7.90 -8.91 4.26
C GLY A 111 -8.99 -9.05 5.32
N ASN A 112 -8.62 -9.37 6.57
CA ASN A 112 -9.54 -9.54 7.68
C ASN A 112 -9.77 -8.26 8.50
N ILE A 113 -9.13 -7.14 8.17
CA ILE A 113 -9.52 -5.85 8.75
C ILE A 113 -10.90 -5.48 8.23
N ASP A 114 -11.82 -5.19 9.16
CA ASP A 114 -13.03 -4.43 8.88
C ASP A 114 -12.63 -3.11 8.22
N CYS A 115 -12.80 -3.06 6.90
CA CYS A 115 -12.49 -1.89 6.09
C CYS A 115 -13.43 -0.71 6.36
N GLY A 116 -14.41 -0.87 7.27
CA GLY A 116 -15.36 0.19 7.64
C GLY A 116 -16.42 0.45 6.57
N CYS A 117 -16.45 -0.34 5.51
CA CYS A 117 -17.52 -0.35 4.52
C CYS A 117 -18.75 -1.01 5.15
N ARG A 118 -19.47 -0.26 6.00
CA ARG A 118 -20.85 -0.61 6.35
C ARG A 118 -21.71 -0.37 5.12
N ASP A 119 -22.59 -1.32 4.83
CA ASP A 119 -23.56 -1.33 3.73
C ASP A 119 -24.28 0.01 3.52
#